data_AF-A0A7I8J6U1-F1
#
_entry.id   AF-A0A7I8J6U1-F1
#
_cell.length_a   1.000
_cell.length_b   1.000
_cell.length_c   1.000
_cell.angle_alpha   90.00
_cell.angle_beta   90.00
_cell.angle_gamma   90.00
#
_symmetry.space_group_name_H-M   'P 1'
#
loop_
_entity.id
_entity.type
_entity.pdbx_description
1 polymer ?
#
loop_
_entity_poly.entity_id
_entity_poly.type
_entity_poly.pdbx_seq_one_letter_code
_entity_poly.pdbx_strand_id
1 'polypeptide(L)'
;MEEFRGESYLSSRKVRFFCLSKVEVYLGFPTPHLLPSSRSKNVDGGGVRGQRHQGGGPAAAAKRKPVFVKVDQLKPGTSGHTLTVKVVSSKTVLQKGRPDSGHLRQTKIAECLVGDETGTIVFTARNEQVDLMTTGTTVILRNAKIDMFKGSMRLAVDKWGRVEVTEPATFAVKEENNLSLIEYELVNVVEE
;
A
#
# COMPACT_ATOMS: atom_id res chain seq x y z
N MET A 1 26.22 48.40 -4.03
CA MET A 1 24.90 47.78 -4.27
C MET A 1 24.96 46.42 -3.60
N GLU A 2 24.04 46.21 -2.68
CA GLU A 2 24.15 45.33 -1.52
C GLU A 2 24.22 43.82 -1.79
N GLU A 3 24.85 43.16 -0.82
CA GLU A 3 24.86 41.74 -0.51
C GLU A 3 23.45 41.23 -0.17
N PHE A 4 23.04 40.10 -0.75
CA PHE A 4 21.98 39.26 -0.16
C PHE A 4 22.37 37.78 -0.32
N ARG A 5 23.01 37.25 0.72
CA ARG A 5 22.97 35.82 1.05
C ARG A 5 21.52 35.47 1.39
N GLY A 6 20.93 34.57 0.61
CA GLY A 6 19.63 33.96 0.87
C GLY A 6 19.78 32.53 1.37
N GLU A 7 20.30 32.35 2.59
CA GLU A 7 20.07 31.12 3.36
C GLU A 7 18.59 31.09 3.75
N SER A 8 17.80 30.21 3.12
CA SER A 8 16.41 30.00 3.50
C SER A 8 16.26 28.65 4.21
N TYR A 9 16.41 28.74 5.53
CA TYR A 9 15.59 28.07 6.55
C TYR A 9 15.23 26.59 6.31
N LEU A 10 16.17 25.72 6.65
CA LEU A 10 15.92 24.33 7.01
C LEU A 10 15.20 24.30 8.36
N SER A 11 13.87 24.44 8.36
CA SER A 11 13.06 24.24 9.57
C SER A 11 12.86 22.74 9.80
N SER A 12 13.89 22.08 10.31
CA SER A 12 13.82 20.71 10.82
C SER A 12 12.91 20.67 12.06
N ARG A 13 11.60 20.57 11.83
CA ARG A 13 10.66 20.20 12.89
C ARG A 13 10.89 18.73 13.21
N LYS A 14 11.77 18.48 14.17
CA LYS A 14 12.06 17.16 14.73
C LYS A 14 10.81 16.67 15.45
N VAL A 15 9.93 15.96 14.74
CA VAL A 15 8.72 15.36 15.32
C VAL A 15 9.16 14.15 16.15
N ARG A 16 9.24 14.32 17.46
CA ARG A 16 9.46 13.22 18.41
C ARG A 16 8.21 12.36 18.43
N PHE A 17 8.33 11.10 18.01
CA PHE A 17 7.24 10.13 18.14
C PHE A 17 7.62 9.06 19.17
N PHE A 18 6.79 8.95 20.20
CA PHE A 18 6.80 7.83 21.14
C PHE A 18 6.24 6.61 20.40
N CYS A 19 7.10 5.60 20.20
CA CYS A 19 6.67 4.27 19.78
C CYS A 19 6.03 3.59 20.98
N LEU A 20 4.69 3.59 21.07
CA LEU A 20 4.00 2.69 21.98
C LEU A 20 3.99 1.30 21.36
N SER A 21 4.96 0.51 21.81
CA SER A 21 4.99 -0.94 21.66
C SER A 21 3.69 -1.49 22.22
N LYS A 22 2.88 -2.14 21.38
CA LYS A 22 1.94 -3.15 21.89
C LYS A 22 2.19 -4.46 21.19
N VAL A 23 2.93 -5.28 21.91
CA VAL A 23 2.94 -6.73 21.84
C VAL A 23 1.53 -7.23 22.13
N GLU A 24 0.91 -7.97 21.20
CA GLU A 24 -0.05 -9.03 21.51
C GLU A 24 -0.23 -9.91 20.25
N VAL A 25 0.42 -11.07 20.22
CA VAL A 25 -0.06 -12.40 20.65
C VAL A 25 -0.64 -13.19 19.46
N TYR A 26 0.11 -14.24 19.13
CA TYR A 26 -0.29 -15.42 18.38
C TYR A 26 -1.65 -15.93 18.86
N LEU A 27 -2.63 -16.07 17.96
CA LEU A 27 -3.67 -17.10 18.09
C LEU A 27 -3.94 -17.74 16.72
N GLY A 28 -4.02 -19.07 16.76
CA GLY A 28 -3.77 -19.98 15.64
C GLY A 28 -4.79 -19.92 14.51
N PHE A 29 -4.25 -20.09 13.30
CA PHE A 29 -5.03 -20.46 12.12
C PHE A 29 -5.22 -21.99 12.12
N PRO A 30 -6.46 -22.51 12.23
CA PRO A 30 -6.71 -23.93 12.03
C PRO A 30 -6.54 -24.28 10.55
N THR A 31 -5.73 -25.30 10.29
CA THR A 31 -5.61 -25.98 9.01
C THR A 31 -6.96 -26.59 8.61
N PRO A 32 -7.53 -26.28 7.44
CA PRO A 32 -8.67 -27.04 6.94
C PRO A 32 -8.19 -28.39 6.40
N HIS A 33 -8.62 -29.43 7.10
CA HIS A 33 -8.51 -30.84 6.76
C HIS A 33 -9.15 -31.13 5.39
N LEU A 34 -8.48 -31.94 4.57
CA LEU A 34 -9.04 -32.54 3.35
C LEU A 34 -10.28 -33.38 3.68
N LEU A 35 -11.35 -33.20 2.90
CA LEU A 35 -12.42 -34.19 2.74
C LEU A 35 -12.35 -34.75 1.31
N PRO A 36 -12.36 -36.07 1.12
CA PRO A 36 -12.54 -36.69 -0.19
C PRO A 36 -14.01 -37.06 -0.44
N SER A 37 -14.27 -37.54 -1.66
CA SER A 37 -15.48 -38.21 -2.14
C SER A 37 -16.54 -37.26 -2.74
N SER A 38 -17.27 -37.58 -3.81
CA SER A 38 -17.61 -38.89 -4.37
C SER A 38 -18.10 -38.76 -5.81
N ARG A 39 -17.84 -39.83 -6.55
CA ARG A 39 -18.30 -40.20 -7.89
C ARG A 39 -19.83 -40.06 -8.06
N SER A 40 -20.23 -39.41 -9.15
CA SER A 40 -21.64 -39.29 -9.58
C SER A 40 -22.18 -40.61 -10.16
N LYS A 41 -23.37 -41.02 -9.71
CA LYS A 41 -24.25 -41.99 -10.40
C LYS A 41 -25.69 -41.47 -10.30
N ASN A 42 -26.28 -41.14 -11.46
CA ASN A 42 -27.71 -40.90 -11.63
C ASN A 42 -28.46 -42.23 -11.70
N VAL A 43 -29.60 -42.35 -11.01
CA VAL A 43 -30.77 -43.19 -11.39
C VAL A 43 -32.05 -42.57 -10.79
N ASP A 44 -33.12 -42.63 -11.57
CA ASP A 44 -34.47 -42.06 -11.46
C ASP A 44 -35.37 -42.54 -10.29
N GLY A 45 -36.44 -41.78 -10.01
CA GLY A 45 -37.66 -42.27 -9.34
C GLY A 45 -38.41 -41.23 -8.48
N GLY A 46 -39.67 -40.93 -8.81
CA GLY A 46 -40.48 -39.86 -8.21
C GLY A 46 -41.14 -40.16 -6.86
N GLY A 47 -41.77 -39.14 -6.24
CA GLY A 47 -42.63 -39.32 -5.06
C GLY A 47 -42.81 -38.09 -4.14
N VAL A 48 -43.94 -37.40 -4.32
CA VAL A 48 -44.86 -36.71 -3.37
C VAL A 48 -44.37 -36.17 -1.99
N ARG A 49 -44.63 -34.85 -1.81
CA ARG A 49 -44.93 -34.03 -0.59
C ARG A 49 -44.22 -34.35 0.75
N GLY A 50 -43.44 -33.37 1.20
CA GLY A 50 -43.12 -33.13 2.61
C GLY A 50 -42.69 -31.68 2.81
N GLN A 51 -43.38 -30.95 3.69
CA GLN A 51 -43.01 -29.61 4.13
C GLN A 51 -41.59 -29.62 4.73
N ARG A 52 -40.71 -28.76 4.24
CA ARG A 52 -39.42 -28.44 4.88
C ARG A 52 -39.43 -27.00 5.37
N HIS A 53 -39.51 -26.87 6.69
CA HIS A 53 -38.93 -25.74 7.41
C HIS A 53 -37.39 -25.85 7.36
N GLN A 54 -36.73 -24.70 7.49
CA GLN A 54 -35.29 -24.45 7.65
C GLN A 54 -34.45 -24.30 6.38
N GLY A 55 -33.77 -23.15 6.32
CA GLY A 55 -32.70 -22.88 5.39
C GLY A 55 -32.40 -21.39 5.28
N GLY A 56 -32.15 -20.72 6.41
CA GLY A 56 -31.48 -19.42 6.39
C GLY A 56 -30.10 -19.63 5.75
N GLY A 57 -29.99 -19.24 4.47
CA GLY A 57 -28.73 -19.32 3.74
C GLY A 57 -27.66 -18.47 4.44
N PRO A 58 -26.38 -18.81 4.31
CA PRO A 58 -25.31 -18.02 4.91
C PRO A 58 -25.42 -16.62 4.32
N ALA A 59 -25.73 -15.63 5.15
CA ALA A 59 -25.66 -14.24 4.75
C ALA A 59 -24.26 -14.01 4.18
N ALA A 60 -24.17 -13.72 2.89
CA ALA A 60 -22.92 -13.39 2.23
C ALA A 60 -22.26 -12.30 3.08
N ALA A 61 -21.15 -12.65 3.74
CA ALA A 61 -20.47 -11.75 4.66
C ALA A 61 -20.18 -10.45 3.91
N ALA A 62 -20.87 -9.37 4.29
CA ALA A 62 -20.77 -8.09 3.62
C ALA A 62 -19.30 -7.66 3.68
N LYS A 63 -18.64 -7.62 2.51
CA LYS A 63 -17.23 -7.24 2.42
C LYS A 63 -17.08 -5.83 3.02
N ARG A 64 -16.28 -5.71 4.08
CA ARG A 64 -16.04 -4.41 4.73
C ARG A 64 -15.50 -3.44 3.70
N LYS A 65 -16.08 -2.24 3.64
CA LYS A 65 -15.64 -1.19 2.72
C LYS A 65 -14.18 -0.85 3.02
N PRO A 66 -13.32 -0.70 2.00
CA PRO A 66 -11.95 -0.26 2.20
C PRO A 66 -11.95 1.13 2.85
N VAL A 67 -11.12 1.30 3.88
CA VAL A 67 -10.91 2.60 4.53
C VAL A 67 -9.76 3.29 3.83
N PHE A 68 -10.03 4.50 3.33
CA PHE A 68 -9.01 5.32 2.69
C PHE A 68 -8.30 6.17 3.75
N VAL A 69 -6.98 6.16 3.70
CA VAL A 69 -6.08 6.92 4.57
C VAL A 69 -5.43 8.02 3.75
N LYS A 70 -5.18 9.16 4.39
CA LYS A 70 -4.51 10.32 3.79
C LYS A 70 -2.99 10.24 3.94
N VAL A 71 -2.26 10.95 3.09
CA VAL A 71 -0.79 10.93 3.10
C VAL A 71 -0.25 11.40 4.45
N ASP A 72 -0.78 12.46 5.04
CA ASP A 72 -0.35 13.01 6.34
C ASP A 72 -0.51 12.07 7.54
N GLN A 73 -1.37 11.05 7.43
CA GLN A 73 -1.64 10.06 8.48
C GLN A 73 -0.67 8.87 8.45
N LEU A 74 0.21 8.81 7.46
CA LEU A 74 1.19 7.74 7.32
C LEU A 74 2.25 7.83 8.42
N LYS A 75 2.61 6.67 9.00
CA LYS A 75 3.60 6.57 10.08
C LYS A 75 4.69 5.55 9.76
N PRO A 76 5.92 5.73 10.27
CA PRO A 76 7.00 4.77 10.09
C PRO A 76 6.57 3.36 10.51
N GLY A 77 6.96 2.35 9.72
CA GLY A 77 6.71 0.93 10.03
C GLY A 77 5.25 0.44 9.88
N THR A 78 4.32 1.31 9.48
CA THR A 78 2.91 0.91 9.28
C THR A 78 2.65 0.28 7.91
N SER A 79 1.63 -0.58 7.81
CA SER A 79 1.26 -1.29 6.58
C SER A 79 -0.26 -1.46 6.45
N GLY A 80 -0.72 -1.93 5.29
CA GLY A 80 -2.14 -2.17 5.03
C GLY A 80 -2.92 -0.92 4.57
N HIS A 81 -2.23 0.12 4.12
CA HIS A 81 -2.85 1.38 3.75
C HIS A 81 -3.56 1.28 2.41
N THR A 82 -4.71 1.94 2.31
CA THR A 82 -5.37 2.18 1.04
C THR A 82 -5.49 3.69 0.85
N LEU A 83 -4.96 4.22 -0.25
CA LEU A 83 -4.92 5.65 -0.50
C LEU A 83 -5.12 5.97 -1.98
N THR A 84 -5.72 7.13 -2.25
CA THR A 84 -5.87 7.69 -3.59
C THR A 84 -4.89 8.85 -3.72
N VAL A 85 -3.96 8.75 -4.65
CA VAL A 85 -2.89 9.73 -4.83
C VAL A 85 -2.74 10.12 -6.28
N LYS A 86 -2.27 11.34 -6.51
CA LYS A 86 -1.90 11.84 -7.83
C LYS A 86 -0.39 11.78 -7.98
N VAL A 87 0.07 11.37 -9.15
CA VAL A 87 1.49 11.33 -9.51
C VAL A 87 1.95 12.72 -9.92
N VAL A 88 2.89 13.28 -9.17
CA VAL A 88 3.48 14.61 -9.43
C VAL A 88 4.70 14.48 -10.34
N SER A 89 5.55 13.49 -10.08
CA SER A 89 6.72 13.22 -10.92
C SER A 89 7.07 11.73 -10.89
N SER A 90 7.75 11.26 -11.93
CA SER A 90 8.18 9.87 -12.06
C SER A 90 9.60 9.83 -12.63
N LYS A 91 10.52 9.21 -11.89
CA LYS A 91 11.93 9.06 -12.27
C LYS A 91 12.29 7.59 -12.26
N THR A 92 12.62 7.03 -13.42
CA THR A 92 13.15 5.66 -13.49
C THR A 92 14.58 5.65 -12.96
N VAL A 93 14.84 4.88 -11.91
CA VAL A 93 16.14 4.82 -11.23
C VAL A 93 16.94 3.57 -11.56
N LEU A 94 16.26 2.48 -11.92
CA LEU A 94 16.92 1.24 -12.31
C LEU A 94 16.13 0.58 -13.43
N GLN A 95 16.81 0.30 -14.53
CA GLN A 95 16.31 -0.52 -15.61
C GLN A 95 17.42 -1.49 -16.01
N LYS A 96 17.37 -2.71 -15.46
CA LYS A 96 18.35 -3.75 -15.77
C LYS A 96 17.66 -4.90 -16.50
N GLY A 97 17.83 -4.93 -17.81
CA GLY A 97 17.53 -6.09 -18.66
C GLY A 97 18.82 -6.79 -19.05
N ARG A 98 18.89 -8.11 -18.89
CA ARG A 98 19.97 -8.91 -19.47
C ARG A 98 19.50 -9.32 -20.88
N PRO A 99 20.21 -8.94 -21.95
CA PRO A 99 19.75 -9.21 -23.32
C PRO A 99 19.78 -10.70 -23.71
N ASP A 100 20.44 -11.56 -22.91
CA ASP A 100 20.81 -12.94 -23.30
C ASP A 100 20.14 -14.05 -22.46
N SER A 101 19.05 -13.77 -21.76
CA SER A 101 18.34 -14.82 -21.01
C SER A 101 16.85 -14.53 -20.98
N GLY A 102 16.10 -15.22 -21.85
CA GLY A 102 14.65 -15.08 -22.05
C GLY A 102 13.76 -15.34 -20.83
N HIS A 103 14.33 -15.53 -19.64
CA HIS A 103 13.61 -15.86 -18.40
C HIS A 103 14.07 -15.09 -17.15
N LEU A 104 15.07 -14.21 -17.25
CA LEU A 104 15.47 -13.36 -16.11
C LEU A 104 14.60 -12.09 -16.08
N ARG A 105 13.69 -12.04 -15.11
CA ARG A 105 12.75 -10.93 -14.88
C ARG A 105 13.46 -9.58 -15.04
N GLN A 106 13.02 -8.77 -16.01
CA GLN A 106 13.46 -7.39 -16.12
C GLN A 106 13.07 -6.66 -14.83
N THR A 107 14.06 -6.25 -14.04
CA THR A 107 13.82 -5.44 -12.84
C THR A 107 13.79 -3.98 -13.28
N LYS A 108 12.60 -3.38 -13.22
CA LYS A 108 12.39 -1.95 -13.45
C LYS A 108 11.99 -1.31 -12.12
N ILE A 109 12.65 -0.24 -11.73
CA ILE A 109 12.33 0.52 -10.52
C ILE A 109 12.26 1.99 -10.88
N ALA A 110 11.19 2.63 -10.45
CA ALA A 110 11.05 4.08 -10.50
C ALA A 110 10.75 4.65 -9.12
N GLU A 111 11.31 5.81 -8.84
CA GLU A 111 10.94 6.67 -7.73
C GLU A 111 9.96 7.70 -8.25
N CYS A 112 8.75 7.69 -7.71
CA CYS A 112 7.68 8.58 -8.12
C CYS A 112 7.31 9.47 -6.94
N LEU A 113 7.20 10.78 -7.15
CA LEU A 113 6.58 11.66 -6.16
C LEU A 113 5.07 11.56 -6.32
N VAL A 114 4.38 11.14 -5.26
CA VAL A 114 2.92 11.04 -5.24
C VAL A 114 2.36 11.80 -4.06
N GLY A 115 1.12 12.28 -4.17
CA GLY A 115 0.48 12.95 -3.05
C GLY A 115 -1.01 13.17 -3.21
N ASP A 116 -1.59 13.70 -2.16
CA ASP A 116 -2.98 14.13 -2.08
C ASP A 116 -3.04 15.57 -1.55
N GLU A 117 -4.21 16.05 -1.17
CA GLU A 117 -4.37 17.39 -0.61
C GLU A 117 -3.67 17.60 0.75
N THR A 118 -3.24 16.53 1.41
CA THR A 118 -2.64 16.57 2.75
C THR A 118 -1.11 16.57 2.71
N GLY A 119 -0.51 15.95 1.69
CA GLY A 119 0.94 15.93 1.53
C GLY A 119 1.42 15.09 0.36
N THR A 120 2.74 14.95 0.28
CA THR A 120 3.44 14.11 -0.69
C THR A 120 4.37 13.12 -0.02
N ILE A 121 4.64 12.02 -0.72
CA ILE A 121 5.59 10.99 -0.32
C ILE A 121 6.20 10.36 -1.57
N VAL A 122 7.47 9.92 -1.48
CA VAL A 122 8.11 9.14 -2.54
C VAL A 122 7.56 7.72 -2.54
N PHE A 123 6.98 7.31 -3.66
CA PHE A 123 6.54 5.96 -3.97
C PHE A 123 7.62 5.20 -4.76
N THR A 124 7.92 3.98 -4.34
CA THR A 124 8.82 3.08 -5.06
C THR A 124 8.02 2.13 -5.96
N ALA A 125 7.91 2.48 -7.24
CA ALA A 125 7.23 1.66 -8.24
C ALA A 125 8.16 0.55 -8.75
N ARG A 126 7.63 -0.67 -8.91
CA ARG A 126 8.39 -1.83 -9.41
C ARG A 126 7.72 -2.48 -10.61
N ASN A 127 8.54 -2.90 -11.57
CA ASN A 127 8.16 -3.63 -12.78
C ASN A 127 7.01 -2.93 -13.52
N GLU A 128 5.89 -3.62 -13.74
CA GLU A 128 4.69 -3.13 -14.42
C GLU A 128 4.08 -1.89 -13.75
N GLN A 129 4.30 -1.69 -12.44
CA GLN A 129 3.82 -0.48 -11.75
C GLN A 129 4.48 0.78 -12.32
N VAL A 130 5.70 0.69 -12.85
CA VAL A 130 6.40 1.85 -13.39
C VAL A 130 5.67 2.42 -14.61
N ASP A 131 5.02 1.57 -15.39
CA ASP A 131 4.29 1.97 -16.59
C ASP A 131 2.92 2.60 -16.25
N LEU A 132 2.36 2.26 -15.09
CA LEU A 132 1.13 2.88 -14.57
C LEU A 132 1.39 4.26 -13.96
N MET A 133 2.60 4.49 -13.43
CA MET A 133 2.96 5.69 -12.67
C MET A 133 3.41 6.83 -13.59
N THR A 134 2.48 7.29 -14.42
CA THR A 134 2.68 8.43 -15.33
C THR A 134 2.29 9.74 -14.66
N THR A 135 3.07 10.80 -14.90
CA THR A 135 2.84 12.12 -14.32
C THR A 135 1.43 12.63 -14.62
N GLY A 136 0.75 13.18 -13.62
CA GLY A 136 -0.60 13.72 -13.72
C GLY A 136 -1.72 12.70 -13.53
N THR A 137 -1.43 11.40 -13.56
CA THR A 137 -2.46 10.37 -13.32
C THR A 137 -2.82 10.25 -11.85
N THR A 138 -4.06 9.83 -11.60
CA THR A 138 -4.54 9.48 -10.26
C THR A 138 -4.58 7.97 -10.14
N VAL A 139 -4.01 7.46 -9.06
CA VAL A 139 -3.90 6.04 -8.77
C VAL A 139 -4.41 5.73 -7.37
N ILE A 140 -5.01 4.57 -7.21
CA ILE A 140 -5.38 3.98 -5.94
C ILE A 140 -4.33 2.92 -5.60
N LEU A 141 -3.67 3.10 -4.47
CA LEU A 141 -2.70 2.16 -3.93
C LEU A 141 -3.41 1.35 -2.85
N ARG A 142 -3.57 0.04 -3.07
CA ARG A 142 -4.20 -0.89 -2.11
C ARG A 142 -3.17 -1.73 -1.39
N ASN A 143 -3.36 -1.90 -0.09
CA ASN A 143 -2.47 -2.66 0.79
C ASN A 143 -1.00 -2.19 0.63
N ALA A 144 -0.82 -0.86 0.67
CA ALA A 144 0.47 -0.22 0.67
C ALA A 144 1.12 -0.26 2.05
N LYS A 145 2.44 -0.16 2.09
CA LYS A 145 3.25 -0.13 3.30
C LYS A 145 4.23 1.02 3.27
N ILE A 146 4.63 1.44 4.47
CA ILE A 146 5.75 2.36 4.65
C ILE A 146 7.03 1.55 4.78
N ASP A 147 7.94 1.79 3.84
CA ASP A 147 9.30 1.27 3.82
C ASP A 147 10.24 2.36 4.35
N MET A 148 11.12 2.01 5.29
CA MET A 148 12.11 2.93 5.83
C MET A 148 13.37 2.86 4.97
N PHE A 149 13.75 3.96 4.34
CA PHE A 149 14.94 4.05 3.51
C PHE A 149 15.84 5.19 3.97
N LYS A 150 17.02 4.85 4.48
CA LYS A 150 18.05 5.81 4.95
C LYS A 150 17.48 6.84 5.94
N GLY A 151 16.65 6.40 6.88
CA GLY A 151 16.03 7.29 7.87
C GLY A 151 14.73 7.94 7.40
N SER A 152 14.40 7.94 6.11
CA SER A 152 13.17 8.56 5.60
C SER A 152 12.11 7.53 5.22
N MET A 153 10.84 7.93 5.31
CA MET A 153 9.72 7.09 4.87
C MET A 153 9.58 7.08 3.35
N ARG A 154 9.26 5.90 2.81
CA ARG A 154 8.86 5.71 1.41
C ARG A 154 7.61 4.85 1.35
N LEU A 155 6.76 5.11 0.37
CA LEU A 155 5.59 4.29 0.12
C LEU A 155 5.93 3.17 -0.87
N ALA A 156 5.44 1.97 -0.60
CA ALA A 156 5.56 0.83 -1.52
C ALA A 156 4.29 -0.02 -1.47
N VAL A 157 3.98 -0.73 -2.56
CA VAL A 157 2.92 -1.73 -2.57
C VAL A 157 3.45 -3.06 -2.04
N ASP A 158 2.73 -3.69 -1.11
CA ASP A 158 3.08 -5.00 -0.56
C ASP A 158 2.79 -6.15 -1.55
N LYS A 159 3.26 -7.37 -1.26
CA LYS A 159 3.09 -8.56 -2.14
C LYS A 159 1.64 -8.90 -2.50
N TRP A 160 0.68 -8.53 -1.64
CA TRP A 160 -0.76 -8.73 -1.88
C TRP A 160 -1.46 -7.46 -2.37
N GLY A 161 -0.75 -6.33 -2.39
CA GLY A 161 -1.28 -5.05 -2.81
C GLY A 161 -1.24 -4.86 -4.31
N ARG A 162 -1.97 -3.85 -4.78
CA ARG A 162 -2.11 -3.53 -6.21
C ARG A 162 -2.20 -2.02 -6.41
N VAL A 163 -1.81 -1.60 -7.62
CA VAL A 163 -1.97 -0.22 -8.10
C VAL A 163 -3.11 -0.23 -9.11
N GLU A 164 -4.12 0.60 -8.89
CA GLU A 164 -5.26 0.78 -9.79
C GLU A 164 -5.24 2.20 -10.34
N VAL A 165 -5.27 2.38 -11.66
CA VAL A 165 -5.47 3.70 -12.25
C VAL A 165 -6.95 4.04 -12.16
N THR A 166 -7.26 5.27 -11.75
CA THR A 166 -8.63 5.75 -11.59
C THR A 166 -8.85 7.03 -12.38
N GLU A 167 -10.10 7.47 -12.45
CA GLU A 167 -10.46 8.78 -12.98
C GLU A 167 -9.64 9.91 -12.34
N PRO A 168 -9.28 10.96 -13.09
CA PRO A 168 -8.52 12.08 -12.56
C PRO A 168 -9.22 12.70 -11.36
N ALA A 169 -8.55 12.72 -10.22
CA ALA A 169 -9.09 13.38 -9.04
C ALA A 169 -8.98 14.91 -9.17
N THR A 170 -9.95 15.60 -8.58
CA THR A 170 -10.08 17.06 -8.62
C THR A 170 -9.25 17.78 -7.55
N PHE A 171 -8.61 17.06 -6.63
CA PHE A 171 -7.80 17.67 -5.58
C PHE A 171 -6.43 18.16 -6.09
N ALA A 172 -5.97 19.27 -5.52
CA ALA A 172 -4.61 19.76 -5.71
C ALA A 172 -3.66 19.08 -4.73
N VAL A 173 -2.50 18.63 -5.20
CA VAL A 173 -1.51 17.95 -4.37
C VAL A 173 -0.76 18.99 -3.53
N LYS A 174 -0.63 18.72 -2.23
CA LYS A 174 0.14 19.58 -1.32
C LYS A 174 1.62 19.17 -1.31
N GLU A 175 2.37 19.71 -2.27
CA GLU A 175 3.80 19.39 -2.45
C GLU A 175 4.70 19.91 -1.31
N GLU A 176 4.27 20.96 -0.61
CA GLU A 176 5.02 21.55 0.52
C GLU A 176 5.19 20.57 1.70
N ASN A 177 4.21 19.68 1.92
CA ASN A 177 4.26 18.72 3.03
C ASN A 177 4.77 17.37 2.53
N ASN A 178 6.08 17.26 2.34
CA ASN A 178 6.72 16.05 1.84
C ASN A 178 7.25 15.16 2.98
N LEU A 179 6.57 14.04 3.23
CA LEU A 179 6.93 13.08 4.28
C LEU A 179 8.22 12.31 4.01
N SER A 180 8.67 12.24 2.76
CA SER A 180 9.91 11.56 2.39
C SER A 180 11.17 12.40 2.63
N LEU A 181 11.01 13.70 2.92
CA LEU A 181 12.10 14.57 3.35
C LEU A 181 12.31 14.54 4.87
N ILE A 182 11.35 13.97 5.61
CA ILE A 182 11.44 13.85 7.06
C ILE A 182 12.38 12.68 7.39
N GLU A 183 13.41 12.97 8.16
CA GLU A 183 14.33 11.98 8.70
C GLU A 183 13.86 11.53 10.10
N TYR A 184 13.81 10.21 10.28
CA TYR A 184 13.45 9.54 11.51
C TYR A 184 14.67 8.83 12.08
N GLU A 185 14.85 8.99 13.38
CA GLU A 185 15.89 8.33 14.16
C GLU A 185 15.24 7.24 15.02
N LEU A 186 15.83 6.04 15.02
CA LEU A 186 15.37 4.96 15.86
C LEU A 186 15.92 5.18 17.27
N VAL A 187 15.04 5.51 18.21
CA VAL A 187 15.38 5.67 19.62
C VAL A 187 15.07 4.36 20.34
N ASN A 188 16.12 3.66 20.76
CA ASN A 188 15.99 2.53 21.69
C ASN A 188 15.83 3.10 23.10
N VAL A 189 14.64 3.00 23.66
CA VAL A 189 14.43 3.30 25.07
C VAL A 189 14.96 2.10 25.85
N VAL A 190 16.12 2.26 26.48
CA VAL A 190 16.57 1.32 27.51
C VAL A 190 15.79 1.70 28.76
N GLU A 191 14.83 0.89 29.15
CA GLU A 191 14.18 1.02 30.45
C GLU A 191 15.24 0.73 31.52
N GLU A 192 15.50 1.70 32.39
CA GLU A 192 16.37 1.56 33.58
C GLU A 192 15.61 0.88 34.72
#